data_AF-A0A7X9WKE2-F1
#
_entry.id   AF-A0A7X9WKE2-F1
#
_cell.length_a   1.000
_cell.length_b   1.000
_cell.length_c   1.000
_cell.angle_alpha   90.00
_cell.angle_beta   90.00
_cell.angle_gamma   90.00
#
_symmetry.space_group_name_H-M   'P 1'
#
loop_
_entity.id
_entity.type
_entity.pdbx_description
1 polymer ?
#
loop_
_entity_poly.entity_id
_entity_poly.type
_entity_poly.pdbx_seq_one_letter_code
_entity_poly.pdbx_strand_id
1 'polypeptide(L)'
;MVEETTGETLVMEAAQAETDKKRSAADTIREEAGKLGAKAADKARGFAADNKDKATGALDEVAKLMHSAAADVDERLGEQYGRYARSAADGISKFSDGIRGKEVDDLVADATEFVKKSPVIAIGAAAAVGFVLARLIKSGIDAAADLADGEDDEPAPKA
;
A
#
# COMPACT_ATOMS: atom_id res chain seq x y z
N MET A 1 23.88 -6.71 52.91
CA MET A 1 24.24 -6.12 51.61
C MET A 1 24.19 -7.15 50.47
N VAL A 2 23.40 -8.24 50.55
CA VAL A 2 23.43 -9.36 49.58
C VAL A 2 22.06 -9.61 48.89
N GLU A 3 21.00 -8.90 49.28
CA GLU A 3 19.65 -9.13 48.71
C GLU A 3 19.33 -8.30 47.45
N GLU A 4 20.10 -7.25 47.12
CA GLU A 4 19.84 -6.43 45.91
C GLU A 4 20.29 -7.09 44.60
N THR A 5 21.38 -7.86 44.61
CA THR A 5 21.98 -8.46 43.39
C THR A 5 21.11 -9.53 42.74
N THR A 6 20.31 -10.28 43.51
CA THR A 6 19.47 -11.36 42.98
C THR A 6 18.27 -10.81 42.19
N GLY A 7 17.73 -9.66 42.59
CA GLY A 7 16.60 -9.02 41.91
C GLY A 7 16.98 -8.49 40.52
N GLU A 8 18.10 -7.80 40.39
CA GLU A 8 18.58 -7.28 39.09
C GLU A 8 18.92 -8.39 38.09
N THR A 9 19.47 -9.53 38.57
CA THR A 9 19.86 -10.65 37.71
C THR A 9 18.65 -11.35 37.08
N LEU A 10 17.56 -11.52 37.84
CA LEU A 10 16.31 -12.12 37.36
C LEU A 10 15.57 -11.23 36.35
N VAL A 11 15.62 -9.91 36.54
CA VAL A 11 15.02 -8.94 35.61
C VAL A 11 15.81 -8.88 34.30
N MET A 12 17.13 -9.05 34.36
CA MET A 12 17.99 -9.08 33.17
C MET A 12 17.80 -10.37 32.36
N GLU A 13 17.64 -11.52 33.01
CA GLU A 13 17.39 -12.82 32.35
C GLU A 13 16.00 -12.87 31.68
N ALA A 14 14.97 -12.31 32.33
CA ALA A 14 13.64 -12.16 31.75
C ALA A 14 13.61 -11.18 30.56
N ALA A 15 14.36 -10.07 30.64
CA ALA A 15 14.51 -9.12 29.55
C ALA A 15 15.29 -9.70 28.35
N GLN A 16 16.29 -10.55 28.61
CA GLN A 16 17.02 -11.28 27.57
C GLN A 16 16.14 -12.33 26.90
N ALA A 17 15.42 -13.16 27.67
CA ALA A 17 14.49 -14.16 27.12
C ALA A 17 13.36 -13.54 26.27
N GLU A 18 12.82 -12.38 26.67
CA GLU A 18 11.87 -11.60 25.88
C GLU A 18 12.50 -11.05 24.58
N THR A 19 13.73 -10.56 24.65
CA THR A 19 14.46 -10.01 23.50
C THR A 19 14.83 -11.10 22.51
N ASP A 20 15.27 -12.27 22.97
CA ASP A 20 15.59 -13.44 22.15
C ASP A 20 14.35 -14.00 21.44
N LYS A 21 13.20 -14.06 22.13
CA LYS A 21 11.92 -14.44 21.52
C LYS A 21 11.48 -13.45 20.44
N LYS A 22 11.58 -12.13 20.71
CA LYS A 22 11.26 -11.09 19.72
C LYS A 22 12.19 -11.14 18.51
N ARG A 23 13.48 -11.42 18.73
CA ARG A 23 14.48 -11.59 17.68
C ARG A 23 14.18 -12.82 16.83
N SER A 24 13.92 -13.97 17.45
CA SER A 24 13.56 -15.21 16.76
C SER A 24 12.26 -15.09 15.94
N ALA A 25 11.25 -14.41 16.48
CA ALA A 25 10.03 -14.12 15.74
C ALA A 25 10.29 -13.17 14.55
N ALA A 26 11.08 -12.11 14.75
CA ALA A 26 11.46 -11.19 13.69
C ALA A 26 12.32 -11.86 12.60
N ASP A 27 13.20 -12.78 12.98
CA ASP A 27 14.05 -13.53 12.04
C ASP A 27 13.22 -14.51 11.21
N THR A 28 12.28 -15.23 11.83
CA THR A 28 11.34 -16.10 11.11
C THR A 28 10.50 -15.30 10.11
N ILE A 29 9.93 -14.17 10.55
CA ILE A 29 9.13 -13.30 9.69
C ILE A 29 9.99 -12.76 8.55
N ARG A 30 11.24 -12.36 8.81
CA ARG A 30 12.16 -11.86 7.79
C ARG A 30 12.49 -12.94 6.77
N GLU A 31 12.70 -14.19 7.21
CA GLU A 31 13.04 -15.29 6.32
C GLU A 31 11.86 -15.68 5.42
N GLU A 32 10.65 -15.81 5.98
CA GLU A 32 9.44 -16.09 5.20
C GLU A 32 9.09 -14.95 4.26
N ALA A 33 9.14 -13.70 4.74
CA ALA A 33 8.93 -12.52 3.92
C ALA A 33 9.98 -12.42 2.80
N GLY A 34 11.23 -12.82 3.05
CA GLY A 34 12.28 -12.88 2.04
C GLY A 34 11.98 -13.89 0.93
N LYS A 35 11.56 -15.11 1.28
CA LYS A 35 11.19 -16.16 0.32
C LYS A 35 9.97 -15.76 -0.51
N LEU A 36 8.93 -15.24 0.13
CA LEU A 36 7.72 -14.78 -0.55
C LEU A 36 8.00 -13.55 -1.43
N GLY A 37 8.80 -12.62 -0.91
CA GLY A 37 9.23 -11.40 -1.58
C GLY A 37 10.02 -11.69 -2.85
N ALA A 38 10.95 -12.64 -2.83
CA ALA A 38 11.71 -13.04 -4.02
C ALA A 38 10.78 -13.54 -5.14
N LYS A 39 9.88 -14.47 -4.82
CA LYS A 39 8.91 -15.02 -5.80
C LYS A 39 7.95 -13.95 -6.33
N ALA A 40 7.51 -13.03 -5.48
CA ALA A 40 6.66 -11.92 -5.88
C ALA A 40 7.42 -10.93 -6.78
N ALA A 41 8.68 -10.64 -6.46
CA ALA A 41 9.53 -9.74 -7.23
C ALA A 41 9.80 -10.29 -8.63
N ASP A 42 10.12 -11.58 -8.78
CA ASP A 42 10.34 -12.18 -10.10
C ASP A 42 9.09 -12.09 -10.99
N LYS A 43 7.92 -12.38 -10.42
CA LYS A 43 6.64 -12.27 -11.13
C LYS A 43 6.29 -10.81 -11.46
N ALA A 44 6.56 -9.90 -10.52
CA ALA A 44 6.32 -8.47 -10.70
C ALA A 44 7.22 -7.88 -11.79
N ARG A 45 8.50 -8.27 -11.86
CA ARG A 45 9.43 -7.83 -12.93
C ARG A 45 8.92 -8.24 -14.31
N GLY A 46 8.51 -9.50 -14.48
CA GLY A 46 7.92 -9.97 -15.74
C GLY A 46 6.66 -9.19 -16.13
N PHE A 47 5.77 -8.94 -15.18
CA PHE A 47 4.55 -8.17 -15.45
C PHE A 47 4.82 -6.68 -15.71
N ALA A 48 5.79 -6.08 -15.02
CA ALA A 48 6.13 -4.67 -15.13
C ALA A 48 6.73 -4.33 -16.50
N ALA A 49 7.60 -5.20 -17.04
CA ALA A 49 8.18 -5.02 -18.36
C ALA A 49 7.10 -4.90 -19.45
N ASP A 50 6.04 -5.70 -19.35
CA ASP A 50 4.99 -5.79 -20.39
C ASP A 50 3.83 -4.78 -20.22
N ASN A 51 3.65 -4.21 -19.02
CA ASN A 51 2.43 -3.44 -18.69
C ASN A 51 2.68 -1.99 -18.28
N LYS A 52 3.94 -1.55 -18.30
CA LYS A 52 4.33 -0.19 -17.97
C LYS A 52 3.60 0.87 -18.82
N ASP A 53 3.54 0.70 -20.13
CA ASP A 53 2.89 1.68 -21.01
C ASP A 53 1.39 1.79 -20.75
N LYS A 54 0.73 0.66 -20.47
CA LYS A 54 -0.70 0.64 -20.10
C LYS A 54 -0.92 1.34 -18.76
N ALA A 55 -0.06 1.10 -17.77
CA ALA A 55 -0.15 1.73 -16.47
C ALA A 55 0.04 3.25 -16.56
N THR A 56 1.05 3.73 -17.31
CA THR A 56 1.27 5.18 -17.51
C THR A 56 0.12 5.83 -18.25
N GLY A 57 -0.46 5.19 -19.26
CA GLY A 57 -1.66 5.70 -19.94
C GLY A 57 -2.86 5.87 -19.00
N ALA A 58 -3.11 4.89 -18.12
CA ALA A 58 -4.17 4.99 -17.11
C ALA A 58 -3.90 6.10 -16.09
N LEU A 59 -2.64 6.28 -15.66
CA LEU A 59 -2.24 7.36 -14.76
C LEU A 59 -2.45 8.74 -15.41
N ASP A 60 -2.16 8.87 -16.70
CA ASP A 60 -2.38 10.11 -17.45
C ASP A 60 -3.88 10.46 -17.53
N GLU A 61 -4.77 9.47 -17.70
CA GLU A 61 -6.22 9.67 -17.65
C GLU A 61 -6.71 10.11 -16.27
N VAL A 62 -6.21 9.47 -15.20
CA VAL A 62 -6.54 9.87 -13.82
C VAL A 62 -6.07 11.29 -13.52
N ALA A 63 -4.85 11.65 -13.95
CA ALA A 63 -4.32 13.00 -13.77
C ALA A 63 -5.18 14.05 -14.50
N LYS A 64 -5.61 13.76 -15.74
CA LYS A 64 -6.54 14.61 -16.50
C LYS A 64 -7.87 14.75 -15.79
N LEU A 65 -8.47 13.66 -15.32
CA LEU A 65 -9.73 13.68 -14.59
C LEU A 65 -9.63 14.53 -13.31
N MET A 66 -8.55 14.37 -12.55
CA MET A 66 -8.29 15.14 -11.34
C MET A 66 -8.05 16.63 -11.64
N HIS A 67 -7.38 16.95 -12.75
CA HIS A 67 -7.21 18.34 -13.18
C HIS A 67 -8.55 18.99 -13.56
N SER A 68 -9.39 18.27 -14.31
CA SER A 68 -10.74 18.72 -14.65
C SER A 68 -11.61 18.90 -13.40
N ALA A 69 -11.59 17.94 -12.48
CA ALA A 69 -12.31 18.04 -11.21
C ALA A 69 -11.78 19.16 -10.31
N ALA A 70 -10.48 19.47 -10.36
CA ALA A 70 -9.90 20.59 -9.63
C ALA A 70 -10.46 21.94 -10.09
N ALA A 71 -10.77 22.09 -11.39
CA ALA A 71 -11.44 23.28 -11.92
C ALA A 71 -12.86 23.42 -11.33
N ASP A 72 -13.61 22.32 -11.24
CA ASP A 72 -14.94 22.30 -10.62
C ASP A 72 -14.89 22.55 -9.10
N VAL A 73 -13.81 22.10 -8.44
CA VAL A 73 -13.57 22.28 -7.00
C VAL A 73 -13.17 23.72 -6.67
N ASP A 74 -12.38 24.38 -7.51
CA ASP A 74 -12.04 25.80 -7.35
C ASP A 74 -13.31 26.66 -7.30
N GLU A 75 -14.29 26.37 -8.17
CA GLU A 75 -15.57 27.10 -8.23
C GLU A 75 -16.46 26.85 -7.01
N ARG A 76 -16.40 25.66 -6.39
CA ARG A 76 -17.36 25.24 -5.35
C ARG A 76 -16.82 25.29 -3.92
N LEU A 77 -15.52 25.07 -3.74
CA LEU A 77 -14.85 24.92 -2.45
C LEU A 77 -13.77 25.98 -2.22
N GLY A 78 -13.40 26.74 -3.27
CA GLY A 78 -12.44 27.83 -3.22
C GLY A 78 -11.00 27.41 -3.57
N GLU A 79 -10.20 28.36 -4.07
CA GLU A 79 -8.86 28.13 -4.65
C GLU A 79 -7.91 27.32 -3.77
N GLN A 80 -8.07 27.38 -2.44
CA GLN A 80 -7.19 26.68 -1.51
C GLN A 80 -7.30 25.16 -1.61
N TYR A 81 -8.49 24.64 -1.95
CA TYR A 81 -8.71 23.20 -2.10
C TYR A 81 -8.30 22.72 -3.50
N GLY A 82 -8.51 23.52 -4.56
CA GLY A 82 -8.05 23.15 -5.89
C GLY A 82 -6.53 23.25 -6.08
N ARG A 83 -5.81 24.07 -5.29
CA ARG A 83 -4.33 24.03 -5.25
C ARG A 83 -3.79 22.66 -4.80
N TYR A 84 -4.45 22.02 -3.84
CA TYR A 84 -4.03 20.69 -3.39
C TYR A 84 -4.29 19.63 -4.48
N ALA A 85 -5.46 19.71 -5.13
CA ALA A 85 -5.81 18.83 -6.24
C ALA A 85 -4.85 19.00 -7.44
N ARG A 86 -4.50 20.23 -7.82
CA ARG A 86 -3.49 20.51 -8.86
C ARG A 86 -2.12 19.98 -8.48
N SER A 87 -1.67 20.22 -7.25
CA SER A 87 -0.36 19.72 -6.79
C SER A 87 -0.29 18.19 -6.79
N ALA A 88 -1.40 17.53 -6.44
CA ALA A 88 -1.51 16.09 -6.54
C ALA A 88 -1.48 15.62 -8.00
N ALA A 89 -2.24 16.27 -8.89
CA ALA A 89 -2.24 15.98 -10.32
C ALA A 89 -0.85 16.14 -10.94
N ASP A 90 -0.14 17.23 -10.63
CA ASP A 90 1.24 17.48 -11.08
C ASP A 90 2.20 16.39 -10.57
N GLY A 91 2.01 15.93 -9.34
CA GLY A 91 2.75 14.81 -8.77
C GLY A 91 2.53 13.51 -9.53
N ILE A 92 1.27 13.20 -9.89
CA ILE A 92 0.91 12.03 -10.68
C ILE A 92 1.52 12.11 -12.09
N SER A 93 1.45 13.26 -12.76
CA SER A 93 2.04 13.46 -14.08
C SER A 93 3.55 13.26 -14.06
N LYS A 94 4.26 13.87 -13.11
CA LYS A 94 5.72 13.69 -12.95
C LYS A 94 6.09 12.24 -12.68
N PHE A 95 5.28 11.53 -11.91
CA PHE A 95 5.49 10.11 -11.66
C PHE A 95 5.28 9.26 -12.92
N SER A 96 4.23 9.54 -13.70
CA SER A 96 3.97 8.89 -15.00
C SER A 96 5.12 9.10 -15.97
N ASP A 97 5.62 10.33 -16.10
CA ASP A 97 6.78 10.67 -16.93
C ASP A 97 8.06 9.97 -16.47
N GLY A 98 8.28 9.94 -15.14
CA GLY A 98 9.41 9.26 -14.53
C GLY A 98 9.40 7.76 -14.79
N ILE A 99 8.22 7.13 -14.72
CA ILE A 99 8.04 5.73 -15.14
C ILE A 99 8.38 5.62 -16.62
N ARG A 100 7.66 6.33 -17.50
CA ARG A 100 7.76 6.22 -18.96
C ARG A 100 9.20 6.31 -19.46
N GLY A 101 9.98 7.26 -18.96
CA GLY A 101 11.35 7.52 -19.42
C GLY A 101 12.45 6.57 -18.93
N LYS A 102 12.16 5.63 -18.01
CA LYS A 102 13.19 4.79 -17.36
C LYS A 102 12.97 3.30 -17.56
N GLU A 103 14.03 2.50 -17.55
CA GLU A 103 13.89 1.04 -17.56
C GLU A 103 13.31 0.54 -16.23
N VAL A 104 12.66 -0.63 -16.24
CA VAL A 104 12.03 -1.19 -15.02
C VAL A 104 13.06 -1.37 -13.91
N ASP A 105 14.29 -1.79 -14.24
CA ASP A 105 15.37 -1.96 -13.27
C ASP A 105 15.80 -0.64 -12.62
N ASP A 106 15.85 0.45 -13.39
CA ASP A 106 16.13 1.79 -12.85
C ASP A 106 15.00 2.27 -11.92
N LEU A 107 13.75 1.98 -12.26
CA LEU A 107 12.60 2.30 -11.41
C LEU A 107 12.64 1.55 -10.09
N VAL A 108 13.06 0.28 -10.11
CA VAL A 108 13.24 -0.53 -8.90
C VAL A 108 14.39 0.01 -8.05
N ALA A 109 15.48 0.46 -8.67
CA ALA A 109 16.60 1.08 -7.96
C ALA A 109 16.17 2.38 -7.27
N ASP A 110 15.48 3.28 -7.97
CA ASP A 110 14.94 4.52 -7.41
C ASP A 110 13.95 4.27 -6.26
N ALA A 111 13.05 3.30 -6.43
CA ALA A 111 12.11 2.91 -5.37
C ALA A 111 12.85 2.41 -4.13
N THR A 112 13.91 1.62 -4.31
CA THR A 112 14.75 1.13 -3.22
C THR A 112 15.47 2.28 -2.50
N GLU A 113 15.99 3.25 -3.25
CA GLU A 113 16.61 4.48 -2.71
C GLU A 113 15.60 5.29 -1.88
N PHE A 114 14.37 5.45 -2.39
CA PHE A 114 13.30 6.16 -1.69
C PHE A 114 12.91 5.49 -0.37
N VAL A 115 12.75 4.17 -0.36
CA VAL A 115 12.45 3.40 0.86
C VAL A 115 13.56 3.57 1.89
N LYS A 116 14.83 3.54 1.47
CA LYS A 116 15.98 3.80 2.37
C LYS A 116 15.96 5.21 2.94
N LYS A 117 15.61 6.21 2.12
CA LYS A 117 15.57 7.62 2.52
C LYS A 117 14.43 7.93 3.49
N SER A 118 13.29 7.24 3.36
CA SER A 118 12.12 7.51 4.19
C SER A 118 11.34 6.23 4.52
N PRO A 119 11.83 5.42 5.48
CA PRO A 119 11.19 4.16 5.86
C PRO A 119 9.74 4.32 6.32
N VAL A 120 9.43 5.40 7.05
CA VAL A 120 8.09 5.67 7.59
C VAL A 120 7.07 5.88 6.48
N ILE A 121 7.42 6.65 5.45
CA ILE A 121 6.54 6.90 4.30
C ILE A 121 6.28 5.59 3.56
N ALA A 122 7.33 4.77 3.36
CA ALA A 122 7.20 3.47 2.72
C ALA A 122 6.25 2.53 3.46
N ILE A 123 6.36 2.44 4.79
CA ILE A 123 5.46 1.62 5.62
C ILE A 123 4.02 2.12 5.51
N GLY A 124 3.80 3.44 5.57
CA GLY A 124 2.47 4.04 5.42
C GLY A 124 1.85 3.76 4.05
N ALA A 125 2.62 3.92 2.98
CA ALA A 125 2.18 3.62 1.62
C ALA A 125 1.85 2.13 1.43
N ALA A 126 2.70 1.23 1.95
CA ALA A 126 2.47 -0.21 1.89
C ALA A 126 1.18 -0.62 2.63
N ALA A 127 0.94 -0.06 3.81
CA ALA A 127 -0.30 -0.29 4.57
C ALA A 127 -1.53 0.22 3.82
N ALA A 128 -1.46 1.41 3.22
CA ALA A 128 -2.57 1.97 2.45
C ALA A 128 -2.90 1.11 1.21
N VAL A 129 -1.88 0.71 0.44
CA VAL A 129 -2.06 -0.18 -0.73
C VAL A 129 -2.65 -1.52 -0.29
N GLY A 130 -2.10 -2.13 0.77
CA GLY A 130 -2.61 -3.38 1.33
C GLY A 130 -4.08 -3.28 1.76
N PHE A 131 -4.47 -2.16 2.39
CA PHE A 131 -5.85 -1.92 2.79
C PHE A 131 -6.79 -1.79 1.59
N VAL A 132 -6.39 -1.06 0.55
CA VAL A 132 -7.20 -0.91 -0.67
C VAL A 132 -7.42 -2.28 -1.33
N LEU A 133 -6.37 -3.08 -1.46
CA LEU A 133 -6.46 -4.44 -1.99
C LEU A 133 -7.35 -5.33 -1.12
N ALA A 134 -7.19 -5.30 0.20
CA ALA A 134 -8.01 -6.05 1.14
C ALA A 134 -9.49 -5.64 1.05
N ARG A 135 -9.76 -4.34 0.92
CA ARG A 135 -11.11 -3.81 0.78
C ARG A 135 -11.75 -4.24 -0.55
N LEU A 136 -11.00 -4.23 -1.65
CA LEU A 136 -11.48 -4.70 -2.94
C LEU A 136 -11.86 -6.18 -2.90
N ILE A 137 -10.99 -7.02 -2.32
CA ILE A 137 -11.26 -8.46 -2.14
C ILE A 137 -12.49 -8.66 -1.26
N LYS A 138 -12.59 -7.96 -0.13
CA LYS A 138 -13.76 -8.05 0.76
C LYS A 138 -15.04 -7.60 0.06
N SER A 139 -15.03 -6.48 -0.66
CA SER A 139 -16.21 -6.03 -1.40
C SER A 139 -16.64 -7.02 -2.47
N GLY A 140 -15.71 -7.71 -3.12
CA GLY A 140 -16.04 -8.75 -4.10
C GLY A 140 -16.69 -9.98 -3.45
N ILE A 141 -16.22 -10.37 -2.26
CA ILE A 141 -16.80 -11.48 -1.49
C ILE A 141 -18.19 -11.12 -0.94
N ASP A 142 -18.35 -9.91 -0.40
CA ASP A 142 -19.63 -9.43 0.12
C ASP A 142 -20.65 -9.29 -1.02
N ALA A 143 -20.25 -8.80 -2.19
CA ALA A 143 -21.12 -8.76 -3.38
C ALA A 143 -21.51 -10.17 -3.88
N ALA A 144 -20.64 -11.16 -3.75
CA ALA A 144 -20.94 -12.55 -4.11
C ALA A 144 -21.87 -13.23 -3.07
N ALA A 145 -21.78 -12.84 -1.80
CA ALA A 145 -22.68 -13.31 -0.75
C ALA A 145 -24.09 -12.72 -0.90
N ASP A 146 -24.20 -11.43 -1.25
CA ASP A 146 -25.48 -10.76 -1.54
C ASP A 146 -26.23 -11.40 -2.72
N LEU A 147 -25.47 -11.88 -3.73
CA LEU A 147 -26.02 -12.61 -4.87
C LEU A 147 -26.48 -14.04 -4.55
N ALA A 148 -26.06 -14.62 -3.41
CA ALA A 148 -26.42 -15.97 -2.98
C ALA A 148 -27.57 -15.99 -1.96
N ASP A 149 -27.86 -14.86 -1.31
CA ASP A 149 -28.92 -14.70 -0.29
C ASP A 149 -30.20 -14.03 -0.86
N GLY A 150 -30.21 -13.67 -2.15
CA GLY A 150 -31.25 -12.86 -2.79
C GLY A 150 -32.45 -13.59 -3.40
N GLU A 151 -32.68 -14.88 -3.13
CA GLU A 151 -33.78 -15.66 -3.75
C GLU A 151 -35.12 -15.70 -2.96
N ASP A 152 -35.24 -15.05 -1.79
CA ASP A 152 -36.44 -15.21 -0.92
C ASP A 152 -37.29 -13.93 -0.64
N ASP A 153 -37.11 -12.82 -1.34
CA ASP A 153 -37.96 -11.63 -1.17
C ASP A 153 -38.75 -11.30 -2.45
N GLU A 154 -39.77 -12.13 -2.74
CA GLU A 154 -40.85 -11.79 -3.68
C GLU A 154 -41.96 -11.04 -2.93
N PRO A 155 -42.07 -9.70 -3.03
CA PRO A 155 -43.22 -8.99 -2.49
C PRO A 155 -44.45 -9.27 -3.37
N ALA A 156 -45.36 -10.10 -2.85
CA ALA A 156 -46.66 -10.36 -3.46
C ALA A 156 -47.37 -9.03 -3.84
N PRO A 157 -47.96 -8.95 -5.04
CA PRO A 157 -48.69 -7.75 -5.45
C PRO A 157 -49.93 -7.57 -4.56
N LYS A 158 -49.99 -6.46 -3.83
CA LYS A 158 -51.22 -6.08 -3.14
C LYS A 158 -52.24 -5.60 -4.18
N ALA A 159 -53.31 -6.39 -4.33
CA ALA A 159 -54.51 -6.08 -5.10
C ALA A 159 -55.32 -4.96 -4.45
#